data_AF-A0A929VZP8-F1
#
_entry.id   AF-A0A929VZP8-F1
#
_cell.length_a   1.000
_cell.length_b   1.000
_cell.length_c   1.000
_cell.angle_alpha   90.00
_cell.angle_beta   90.00
_cell.angle_gamma   90.00
#
_symmetry.space_group_name_H-M   'P 1'
#
loop_
_entity.id
_entity.type
_entity.pdbx_description
1 polymer ?
#
loop_
_entity_poly.entity_id
_entity_poly.type
_entity_poly.pdbx_seq_one_letter_code
_entity_poly.pdbx_strand_id
1 'polypeptide(L)'
;ALNLPLFEILICFVLYFIGGYLLFASFLAAVGSAVNSQEDSTQFTLPVTLLLIFGMYASIGSSSNTDGPLAFWTSLFPLTSPMVMLVRIPFGVPLWQEVLSLTLLYASAFGMTWLAGKIYRVGILMYGKKPTVREILKWVRYR
;
A
#
# COMPACT_ATOMS: atom_id res chain seq x y z
N ALA A 1 8.65 0.47 34.96
CA ALA A 1 7.72 0.96 33.92
C ALA A 1 8.45 0.84 32.59
N LEU A 2 7.83 0.21 31.59
CA LEU A 2 8.41 0.11 30.25
C LEU A 2 8.44 1.55 29.68
N ASN A 3 9.64 2.14 29.53
CA ASN A 3 9.82 3.44 28.88
C ASN A 3 9.58 3.26 27.38
N LEU A 4 8.32 3.04 27.00
CA LEU A 4 7.92 2.96 25.60
C LEU A 4 8.09 4.34 24.97
N PRO A 5 8.66 4.44 23.77
CA PRO A 5 8.77 5.70 23.04
C PRO A 5 7.41 6.09 22.47
N LEU A 6 6.46 6.46 23.35
CA LEU A 6 5.06 6.75 23.00
C LEU A 6 4.94 7.84 21.93
N PHE A 7 5.84 8.84 21.98
CA PHE A 7 5.88 9.92 21.01
C PHE A 7 6.26 9.44 19.60
N GLU A 8 7.27 8.58 19.50
CA GLU A 8 7.71 7.95 18.25
C GLU A 8 6.60 7.06 17.67
N ILE A 9 6.01 6.21 18.51
CA ILE A 9 4.90 5.33 18.11
C ILE A 9 3.73 6.16 17.56
N LEU A 10 3.37 7.27 18.22
CA LEU A 10 2.26 8.13 17.79
C LEU A 10 2.55 8.82 16.45
N ILE A 11 3.75 9.36 16.27
CA ILE A 11 4.16 10.02 15.02
C ILE A 11 4.17 9.01 13.89
N CYS A 12 4.85 7.88 14.09
CA CYS A 12 4.95 6.83 13.10
C CYS A 12 3.56 6.26 12.78
N PHE A 13 2.69 6.06 13.77
CA PHE A 13 1.29 5.67 13.55
C PHE A 13 0.58 6.60 12.58
N VAL A 14 0.61 7.92 12.82
CA VAL A 14 -0.06 8.88 11.94
C VAL A 14 0.54 8.87 10.54
N LEU A 15 1.87 8.85 10.41
CA LEU A 15 2.54 8.84 9.10
C LEU A 15 2.25 7.57 8.31
N TYR A 16 2.38 6.39 8.93
CA TYR A 16 2.07 5.12 8.29
C TYR A 16 0.59 4.98 7.95
N PHE A 17 -0.30 5.47 8.82
CA PHE A 17 -1.74 5.45 8.57
C PHE A 17 -2.09 6.31 7.35
N ILE A 18 -1.59 7.55 7.28
CA ILE A 18 -1.85 8.45 6.15
C ILE A 18 -1.24 7.87 4.86
N GLY A 19 0.03 7.45 4.89
CA GLY A 19 0.71 6.89 3.73
C GLY A 19 0.03 5.61 3.21
N GLY A 20 -0.34 4.71 4.12
CA GLY A 20 -1.07 3.48 3.82
C GLY A 20 -2.45 3.79 3.23
N TYR A 21 -3.22 4.67 3.87
CA TYR A 21 -4.52 5.10 3.38
C TYR A 21 -4.43 5.68 1.96
N LEU A 22 -3.48 6.58 1.71
CA LEU A 22 -3.27 7.17 0.38
C LEU A 22 -2.93 6.11 -0.67
N LEU A 23 -2.04 5.16 -0.33
CA LEU A 23 -1.65 4.08 -1.25
C LEU A 23 -2.85 3.20 -1.62
N PHE A 24 -3.61 2.71 -0.62
CA PHE A 24 -4.79 1.89 -0.88
C PHE A 24 -5.90 2.66 -1.61
N ALA A 25 -6.16 3.91 -1.23
CA ALA A 25 -7.12 4.77 -1.90
C ALA A 25 -6.74 5.00 -3.38
N SER A 26 -5.46 5.24 -3.68
CA SER A 26 -4.99 5.42 -5.06
C SER A 26 -5.15 4.15 -5.91
N PHE A 27 -4.96 2.96 -5.31
CA PHE A 27 -5.21 1.70 -6.00
C PHE A 27 -6.70 1.54 -6.31
N LEU A 28 -7.57 1.76 -5.33
CA LEU A 28 -9.02 1.66 -5.51
C LEU A 28 -9.53 2.70 -6.52
N ALA A 29 -8.96 3.91 -6.53
CA ALA A 29 -9.27 4.93 -7.53
C ALA A 29 -8.85 4.50 -8.95
N ALA A 30 -7.67 3.89 -9.10
CA ALA A 30 -7.22 3.35 -10.39
C ALA A 30 -8.18 2.26 -10.89
N VAL A 31 -8.56 1.31 -10.03
CA VAL A 31 -9.51 0.24 -10.35
C VAL A 31 -10.87 0.82 -10.71
N GLY A 32 -11.43 1.69 -9.85
CA GLY A 32 -12.74 2.31 -10.06
C GLY A 32 -12.83 3.13 -11.35
N SER A 33 -11.71 3.72 -11.79
CA SER A 33 -11.65 4.44 -13.06
C SER A 33 -11.59 3.55 -14.32
N ALA A 34 -11.18 2.29 -14.17
CA ALA A 34 -10.96 1.37 -15.28
C ALA A 34 -12.16 0.41 -15.54
N VAL A 35 -13.07 0.28 -14.57
CA VAL A 35 -14.17 -0.69 -14.59
C VAL A 35 -15.49 -0.03 -14.94
N ASN A 36 -16.25 -0.69 -15.80
CA ASN A 36 -17.56 -0.22 -16.27
C ASN A 36 -18.75 -0.95 -15.61
N SER A 37 -18.51 -2.01 -14.82
CA SER A 37 -19.55 -2.75 -14.08
C SER A 37 -19.09 -3.15 -12.67
N GLN A 38 -20.06 -3.26 -11.74
CA GLN A 38 -19.82 -3.55 -10.32
C GLN A 38 -19.16 -4.93 -10.08
N GLU A 39 -19.44 -5.91 -10.94
CA GLU A 39 -18.83 -7.25 -10.89
C GLU A 39 -17.34 -7.22 -11.24
N ASP A 40 -16.94 -6.40 -12.21
CA ASP A 40 -15.52 -6.24 -12.60
C ASP A 40 -14.74 -5.56 -11.46
N SER A 41 -15.31 -4.54 -10.80
CA SER A 41 -14.71 -3.88 -9.62
C SER A 41 -14.31 -4.87 -8.53
N THR A 42 -15.17 -5.86 -8.27
CA THR A 42 -14.94 -6.87 -7.23
C THR A 42 -13.75 -7.76 -7.56
N GLN A 43 -13.60 -8.17 -8.83
CA GLN A 43 -12.46 -9.00 -9.28
C GLN A 43 -11.12 -8.26 -9.18
N PHE A 44 -11.09 -6.95 -9.47
CA PHE A 44 -9.88 -6.13 -9.36
C PHE A 44 -9.54 -5.73 -7.92
N THR A 45 -10.53 -5.73 -7.01
CA THR A 45 -10.31 -5.39 -5.60
C THR A 45 -9.79 -6.59 -4.80
N LEU A 46 -10.13 -7.82 -5.21
CA LEU A 46 -9.74 -9.05 -4.52
C LEU A 46 -8.22 -9.19 -4.28
N PRO A 47 -7.32 -8.91 -5.25
CA PRO A 47 -5.88 -8.92 -5.01
C PRO A 47 -5.42 -7.96 -3.91
N VAL A 48 -6.03 -6.78 -3.80
CA VAL A 48 -5.72 -5.79 -2.75
C VAL A 48 -6.15 -6.32 -1.39
N THR A 49 -7.35 -6.89 -1.33
CA THR A 49 -7.88 -7.48 -0.10
C THR A 49 -7.00 -8.64 0.36
N LEU A 50 -6.52 -9.49 -0.55
CA LEU A 50 -5.58 -10.58 -0.22
C LEU A 50 -4.26 -10.04 0.33
N LEU A 51 -3.75 -8.94 -0.21
CA LEU A 51 -2.55 -8.27 0.29
C LEU A 51 -2.76 -7.66 1.69
N LEU A 52 -3.93 -7.11 1.96
CA LEU A 52 -4.32 -6.62 3.30
C LEU A 52 -4.40 -7.78 4.30
N ILE A 53 -5.05 -8.89 3.93
CA ILE A 53 -5.11 -10.10 4.75
C ILE A 53 -3.69 -10.61 5.02
N PHE A 54 -2.85 -10.70 4.00
CA PHE A 54 -1.46 -11.09 4.15
C PHE A 54 -0.70 -10.14 5.10
N GLY A 55 -0.86 -8.83 4.96
CA GLY A 55 -0.25 -7.83 5.86
C GLY A 55 -0.67 -8.02 7.32
N MET A 56 -1.95 -8.32 7.56
CA MET A 56 -2.48 -8.62 8.88
C MET A 56 -1.88 -9.90 9.48
N TYR A 57 -1.80 -10.98 8.71
CA TYR A 57 -1.17 -12.21 9.21
C TYR A 57 0.34 -12.05 9.37
N ALA A 58 1.01 -11.30 8.49
CA ALA A 58 2.42 -10.96 8.61
C ALA A 58 2.70 -10.13 9.86
N SER A 59 1.82 -9.20 10.24
CA SER A 59 1.97 -8.42 11.47
C SER A 59 1.83 -9.30 12.72
N ILE A 60 0.87 -10.22 12.73
CA ILE A 60 0.71 -11.22 13.81
C ILE A 60 1.93 -12.15 13.86
N GLY A 61 2.39 -12.66 12.72
CA GLY A 61 3.58 -13.51 12.66
C GLY A 61 4.83 -12.78 13.16
N SER A 62 4.97 -11.51 12.80
CA SER A 62 6.11 -10.66 13.18
C SER A 62 6.13 -10.31 14.67
N SER A 63 5.00 -10.38 15.38
CA SER A 63 4.99 -10.12 16.82
C SER A 63 5.74 -11.19 17.63
N SER A 64 5.88 -12.40 17.08
CA SER A 64 6.66 -13.47 17.71
C SER A 64 8.16 -13.38 17.44
N ASN A 65 8.54 -12.79 16.30
CA ASN A 65 9.94 -12.55 15.93
C ASN A 65 10.06 -11.23 15.15
N THR A 66 10.24 -10.14 15.87
CA THR A 66 10.19 -8.76 15.36
C THR A 66 11.40 -8.36 14.51
N ASP A 67 12.51 -9.08 14.66
CA ASP A 67 13.75 -8.89 13.89
C ASP A 67 13.97 -9.97 12.84
N GLY A 68 13.02 -10.90 12.72
CA GLY A 68 13.07 -11.97 11.75
C GLY A 68 12.99 -11.46 10.31
N PRO A 69 13.41 -12.28 9.32
CA PRO A 69 13.34 -11.92 7.90
C PRO A 69 11.94 -11.52 7.43
N LEU A 70 10.89 -12.20 7.93
CA LEU A 70 9.50 -11.88 7.62
C LEU A 70 9.18 -10.44 8.05
N ALA A 71 9.47 -10.11 9.31
CA ALA A 71 9.20 -8.79 9.89
C ALA A 71 9.97 -7.69 9.15
N PHE A 72 11.25 -7.93 8.85
CA PHE A 72 12.07 -6.99 8.09
C PHE A 72 11.46 -6.68 6.71
N TRP A 73 11.26 -7.69 5.86
CA TRP A 73 10.80 -7.46 4.48
C TRP A 73 9.38 -6.91 4.40
N THR A 74 8.47 -7.45 5.20
CA THR A 74 7.06 -7.00 5.19
C THR A 74 6.87 -5.62 5.83
N SER A 75 7.80 -5.19 6.70
CA SER A 75 7.83 -3.81 7.18
C SER A 75 8.40 -2.80 6.18
N LEU A 76 9.13 -3.24 5.15
CA LEU A 76 9.64 -2.37 4.07
C LEU A 76 8.68 -2.32 2.88
N PHE A 77 7.96 -3.39 2.60
CA PHE A 77 7.07 -3.47 1.45
C PHE A 77 5.85 -2.53 1.63
N PRO A 78 5.62 -1.54 0.74
CA PRO A 78 4.65 -0.44 0.94
C PRO A 78 3.23 -0.85 1.29
N LEU A 79 2.74 -1.96 0.76
CA LEU A 79 1.36 -2.40 1.00
C LEU A 79 1.20 -3.13 2.33
N THR A 80 2.29 -3.59 2.94
CA THR A 80 2.28 -4.30 4.24
C THR A 80 2.94 -3.49 5.35
N SER A 81 3.79 -2.51 4.99
CA SER A 81 4.55 -1.69 5.93
C SER A 81 3.71 -0.91 6.94
N PRO A 82 2.52 -0.36 6.59
CA PRO A 82 1.69 0.36 7.56
C PRO A 82 1.18 -0.52 8.69
N MET A 83 1.12 -1.84 8.49
CA MET A 83 0.65 -2.79 9.49
C MET A 83 1.83 -3.37 10.27
N VAL A 84 2.84 -3.88 9.56
CA VAL A 84 3.94 -4.63 10.19
C VAL A 84 4.91 -3.70 10.93
N MET A 85 5.22 -2.51 10.40
CA MET A 85 6.18 -1.62 11.07
C MET A 85 5.67 -1.14 12.43
N LEU A 86 4.36 -0.92 12.58
CA LEU A 86 3.75 -0.53 13.85
C LEU A 86 3.88 -1.60 14.94
N VAL A 87 3.97 -2.88 14.55
CA VAL A 87 4.25 -3.98 15.49
C VAL A 87 5.73 -4.00 15.88
N ARG A 88 6.64 -3.55 15.00
CA ARG A 88 8.08 -3.58 15.24
C ARG A 88 8.58 -2.40 16.07
N ILE A 89 8.07 -1.18 15.85
CA ILE A 89 8.57 0.06 16.51
C ILE A 89 8.71 -0.05 18.04
N PRO A 90 7.74 -0.64 18.80
CA PRO A 90 7.87 -0.79 20.25
C PRO A 90 9.09 -1.61 20.71
N PHE A 91 9.70 -2.39 19.80
CA PHE A 91 10.85 -3.26 20.06
C PHE A 91 12.20 -2.62 19.69
N GLY A 92 12.22 -1.33 19.31
CA GLY A 92 13.45 -0.58 19.08
C GLY A 92 14.05 -0.77 17.70
N VAL A 93 13.24 -0.53 16.66
CA VAL A 93 13.69 -0.60 15.26
C VAL A 93 14.73 0.50 15.00
N PRO A 94 15.82 0.22 14.24
CA PRO A 94 16.74 1.25 13.83
C PRO A 94 16.05 2.32 12.96
N LEU A 95 16.24 3.60 13.29
CA LEU A 95 15.61 4.75 12.60
C LEU A 95 15.73 4.70 11.07
N TRP A 96 16.84 4.19 10.53
CA TRP A 96 17.01 4.09 9.08
C TRP A 96 15.99 3.14 8.42
N GLN A 97 15.54 2.09 9.11
CA GLN A 97 14.52 1.17 8.60
C GLN A 97 13.15 1.85 8.55
N GLU A 98 12.84 2.67 9.55
CA GLU A 98 11.61 3.47 9.60
C GLU A 98 11.60 4.51 8.48
N VAL A 99 12.67 5.28 8.36
CA VAL A 99 12.81 6.30 7.31
C VAL A 99 12.78 5.66 5.92
N LEU A 100 13.46 4.54 5.71
CA LEU A 100 13.43 3.82 4.44
C LEU A 100 12.01 3.32 4.12
N SER A 101 11.34 2.70 5.08
CA SER A 101 9.98 2.19 4.93
C SER A 101 8.96 3.30 4.64
N LEU A 102 9.03 4.42 5.36
CA LEU A 102 8.21 5.60 5.09
C LEU A 102 8.49 6.16 3.69
N THR A 103 9.76 6.27 3.31
CA THR A 103 10.14 6.76 1.97
C THR A 103 9.57 5.87 0.88
N LEU A 104 9.70 4.54 1.02
CA LEU A 104 9.12 3.58 0.07
C LEU A 104 7.60 3.67 0.03
N LEU A 105 6.94 3.82 1.18
CA LEU A 105 5.49 3.95 1.29
C LEU A 105 4.99 5.18 0.55
N TYR A 106 5.51 6.37 0.87
CA TYR A 106 5.09 7.61 0.24
C TYR A 106 5.49 7.69 -1.24
N ALA A 107 6.69 7.22 -1.61
CA ALA A 107 7.08 7.13 -3.02
C ALA A 107 6.11 6.24 -3.81
N SER A 108 5.71 5.11 -3.24
CA SER A 108 4.72 4.21 -3.86
C SER A 108 3.34 4.84 -3.92
N ALA A 109 2.91 5.53 -2.86
CA ALA A 109 1.62 6.22 -2.83
C ALA A 109 1.52 7.31 -3.89
N PHE A 110 2.55 8.16 -4.02
CA PHE A 110 2.60 9.18 -5.06
C PHE A 110 2.73 8.58 -6.46
N GLY A 111 3.56 7.55 -6.63
CA GLY A 111 3.69 6.83 -7.89
C GLY A 111 2.37 6.20 -8.34
N MET A 112 1.64 5.58 -7.41
CA MET A 112 0.35 4.96 -7.70
C MET A 112 -0.75 6.00 -7.94
N THR A 113 -0.74 7.11 -7.20
CA THR A 113 -1.67 8.23 -7.44
C THR A 113 -1.46 8.84 -8.84
N TRP A 114 -0.20 9.04 -9.24
CA TRP A 114 0.13 9.48 -10.59
C TRP A 114 -0.33 8.48 -11.66
N LEU A 115 -0.13 7.18 -11.41
CA LEU A 115 -0.59 6.12 -12.29
C LEU A 115 -2.12 6.10 -12.42
N ALA A 116 -2.84 6.21 -11.30
CA ALA A 116 -4.29 6.29 -11.25
C ALA A 116 -4.80 7.48 -12.06
N GLY A 117 -4.16 8.65 -11.93
CA GLY A 117 -4.49 9.83 -12.73
C GLY A 117 -4.30 9.61 -14.24
N LYS A 118 -3.23 8.93 -14.65
CA LYS A 118 -3.03 8.54 -16.06
C LYS A 118 -4.12 7.58 -16.55
N ILE A 119 -4.43 6.55 -15.78
CA ILE A 119 -5.46 5.56 -16.11
C ILE A 119 -6.82 6.28 -16.24
N TYR A 120 -7.15 7.19 -15.33
CA TYR A 120 -8.37 7.98 -15.37
C TYR A 120 -8.49 8.82 -16.66
N ARG A 121 -7.41 9.51 -17.07
CA ARG A 121 -7.42 10.35 -18.29
C ARG A 121 -7.63 9.54 -19.58
N VAL A 122 -7.15 8.30 -19.63
CA VAL A 122 -7.33 7.43 -20.82
C VAL A 122 -8.63 6.64 -20.74
N GLY A 123 -9.01 6.20 -19.54
CA GLY A 123 -10.23 5.42 -19.28
C GLY A 123 -11.51 6.18 -19.63
N ILE A 124 -11.58 7.48 -19.34
CA ILE A 124 -12.76 8.31 -19.66
C ILE A 124 -13.06 8.41 -21.16
N LEU A 125 -12.06 8.21 -22.03
CA LEU A 125 -12.23 8.24 -23.48
C LEU A 125 -12.63 6.87 -24.06
N MET A 126 -12.63 5.81 -23.25
CA MET A 126 -12.99 4.46 -23.68
C MET A 126 -14.42 4.09 -23.28
N TYR A 127 -15.36 4.47 -24.13
CA TYR A 127 -16.75 4.04 -24.02
C TYR A 127 -16.94 2.62 -24.57
N GLY A 128 -17.54 1.73 -23.77
CA GLY A 128 -18.19 0.50 -24.24
C GLY A 128 -17.31 -0.75 -24.44
N LYS A 129 -15.97 -0.67 -24.32
CA LYS A 129 -15.08 -1.84 -24.43
C LYS A 129 -14.30 -2.06 -23.13
N LYS A 130 -14.42 -3.24 -22.52
CA LYS A 130 -13.68 -3.62 -21.30
C LYS A 130 -12.18 -3.60 -21.57
N PRO A 131 -11.39 -2.75 -20.89
CA PRO A 131 -9.97 -2.72 -21.12
C PRO A 131 -9.29 -3.94 -20.49
N THR A 132 -8.46 -4.60 -21.27
CA THR A 132 -7.68 -5.76 -20.80
C THR A 132 -6.48 -5.25 -19.98
N VAL A 133 -5.95 -6.03 -19.03
CA VAL A 133 -4.73 -5.67 -18.25
C VAL A 133 -3.56 -5.24 -19.15
N ARG A 134 -3.43 -5.85 -20.35
CA ARG A 134 -2.44 -5.48 -21.37
C ARG A 134 -2.68 -4.09 -21.98
N GLU A 135 -3.92 -3.65 -22.09
CA GLU A 135 -4.28 -2.32 -22.60
C GLU A 135 -4.06 -1.26 -21.54
N ILE A 136 -4.42 -1.53 -20.28
CA ILE A 136 -4.12 -0.66 -19.13
C ILE A 136 -2.60 -0.39 -19.06
N LEU A 137 -1.77 -1.44 -19.19
CA LEU A 137 -0.31 -1.30 -19.26
C LEU A 137 0.19 -0.45 -20.45
N LYS A 138 -0.50 -0.48 -21.60
CA LYS A 138 -0.17 0.37 -22.75
C LYS A 138 -0.53 1.85 -22.47
N TRP A 139 -1.59 2.12 -21.73
CA TRP A 139 -2.03 3.48 -21.41
C TRP A 139 -1.06 4.21 -20.49
N VAL A 140 -0.41 3.48 -19.58
CA VAL A 140 0.69 4.03 -18.76
C VAL A 140 1.80 4.63 -19.63
N ARG A 141 2.02 4.04 -20.82
CA ARG A 141 3.08 4.40 -21.77
C ARG A 141 2.69 5.47 -22.79
N TYR A 142 1.40 5.82 -22.91
CA TYR A 142 0.96 6.90 -23.78
C TYR A 142 1.32 8.26 -23.13
N ARG A 143 1.91 9.17 -23.92
CA ARG A 143 2.26 10.53 -23.51
C ARG A 143 1.09 11.47 -23.75
#